data_AF-A0A7K2VMZ9-F1
#
_entry.id   AF-A0A7K2VMZ9-F1
#
_cell.length_a   1.000
_cell.length_b   1.000
_cell.length_c   1.000
_cell.angle_alpha   90.00
_cell.angle_beta   90.00
_cell.angle_gamma   90.00
#
_symmetry.space_group_name_H-M   'P 1'
#
loop_
_entity.id
_entity.type
_entity.pdbx_description
1 polymer ?
#
loop_
_entity_poly.entity_id
_entity_poly.type
_entity_poly.pdbx_seq_one_letter_code
_entity_poly.pdbx_strand_id
1 'polypeptide(L)'
;MSDVVDADELLRRIRRGRDLAAEEERAWLERAQSLTATDPDRAREATERALTYQVVAGVLTEIIAPGSHPVDAGGTGAATGAAGVRHVT
;
A
#
# COMPACT_ATOMS: atom_id res chain seq x y z
N MET A 1 -10.37 -27.33 -14.90
CA MET A 1 -11.32 -26.29 -15.36
C MET A 1 -11.02 -25.06 -14.54
N SER A 2 -10.45 -24.00 -15.13
CA SER A 2 -10.44 -22.72 -14.42
C SER A 2 -11.87 -22.24 -14.46
N ASP A 3 -12.57 -22.23 -13.32
CA ASP A 3 -13.80 -21.46 -13.22
C ASP A 3 -13.44 -20.03 -13.58
N VAL A 4 -13.97 -19.56 -14.70
CA VAL A 4 -13.83 -18.18 -15.12
C VAL A 4 -14.55 -17.36 -14.06
N VAL A 5 -13.79 -16.63 -13.26
CA VAL A 5 -14.34 -15.77 -12.23
C VAL A 5 -14.82 -14.50 -12.92
N ASP A 6 -16.10 -14.18 -12.75
CA ASP A 6 -16.65 -12.91 -13.24
C ASP A 6 -15.96 -11.72 -12.56
N ALA A 7 -15.90 -10.60 -13.28
CA ALA A 7 -15.25 -9.37 -12.81
C ALA A 7 -15.84 -8.89 -11.47
N ASP A 8 -17.14 -9.06 -11.25
CA ASP A 8 -17.77 -8.69 -9.98
C ASP A 8 -17.31 -9.57 -8.82
N GLU A 9 -17.09 -10.87 -9.06
CA GLU A 9 -16.59 -11.78 -8.04
C GLU A 9 -15.11 -11.52 -7.72
N LEU A 10 -14.29 -11.18 -8.72
CA LEU A 10 -12.93 -10.69 -8.50
C LEU A 10 -12.94 -9.42 -7.64
N LEU A 11 -13.77 -8.44 -8.00
CA LEU A 11 -13.89 -7.19 -7.25
C LEU A 11 -14.38 -7.42 -5.82
N ARG A 12 -15.32 -8.36 -5.62
CA ARG A 12 -15.81 -8.76 -4.29
C ARG A 12 -14.69 -9.33 -3.41
N ARG A 13 -13.84 -10.18 -3.98
CA ARG A 13 -12.69 -10.77 -3.25
C ARG A 13 -11.62 -9.73 -2.92
N ILE A 14 -11.33 -8.81 -3.85
CA ILE A 14 -10.37 -7.73 -3.63
C ILE A 14 -10.85 -6.80 -2.52
N ARG A 15 -12.14 -6.41 -2.54
CA ARG A 15 -12.75 -5.61 -1.46
C ARG A 15 -12.67 -6.32 -0.11
N ARG A 16 -13.02 -7.62 -0.06
CA ARG A 16 -12.86 -8.42 1.16
C ARG A 16 -11.41 -8.44 1.63
N GLY A 17 -10.44 -8.60 0.73
CA GLY A 17 -9.01 -8.58 1.08
C GLY A 17 -8.56 -7.24 1.66
N ARG A 18 -9.07 -6.12 1.12
CA ARG A 18 -8.81 -4.77 1.64
C ARG A 18 -9.39 -4.60 3.04
N ASP A 19 -10.62 -5.05 3.24
CA ASP A 19 -11.31 -4.94 4.54
C ASP A 19 -10.58 -5.80 5.60
N LEU A 20 -10.14 -7.01 5.23
CA LEU A 20 -9.31 -7.85 6.09
C LEU A 20 -7.97 -7.18 6.45
N ALA A 21 -7.29 -6.57 5.47
CA ALA A 21 -6.04 -5.87 5.74
C ALA A 21 -6.24 -4.69 6.71
N ALA A 22 -7.34 -3.95 6.59
CA ALA A 22 -7.68 -2.87 7.52
C ALA A 22 -8.00 -3.38 8.94
N GLU A 23 -8.63 -4.56 9.07
CA GLU A 23 -8.87 -5.20 10.37
C GLU A 23 -7.56 -5.64 11.03
N GLU A 24 -6.67 -6.28 10.28
CA GLU A 24 -5.35 -6.70 10.76
C GLU A 24 -4.47 -5.50 11.16
N GLU A 25 -4.44 -4.43 10.36
CA GLU A 25 -3.74 -3.18 10.71
C GLU A 25 -4.16 -2.69 12.11
N ARG A 26 -5.47 -2.60 12.36
CA ARG A 26 -6.00 -2.16 13.66
C ARG A 26 -5.60 -3.11 14.79
N ALA A 27 -5.72 -4.41 14.58
CA ALA A 27 -5.36 -5.42 15.58
C ALA A 27 -3.86 -5.36 15.95
N TRP A 28 -2.99 -5.11 14.97
CA TRP A 28 -1.55 -4.95 15.22
C TRP A 28 -1.21 -3.63 15.89
N LEU A 29 -1.91 -2.53 15.57
CA LEU A 29 -1.76 -1.25 16.28
C LEU A 29 -2.20 -1.34 17.74
N GLU A 30 -3.34 -1.99 18.01
CA GLU A 30 -3.81 -2.25 19.38
C GLU A 30 -2.79 -3.08 20.17
N ARG A 31 -2.23 -4.12 19.53
CA ARG A 31 -1.17 -4.94 20.12
C ARG A 31 0.10 -4.13 20.39
N ALA A 32 0.54 -3.28 19.47
CA ALA A 32 1.70 -2.40 19.66
C ALA A 32 1.51 -1.46 20.87
N GLN A 33 0.32 -0.85 20.99
CA GLN A 33 -0.02 0.01 22.12
C GLN A 33 0.02 -0.76 23.44
N SER A 34 -0.54 -1.98 23.48
CA SER A 34 -0.53 -2.82 24.69
C SER A 34 0.89 -3.22 25.15
N LEU A 35 1.83 -3.36 24.20
CA LEU A 35 3.20 -3.80 24.47
C LEU A 35 4.16 -2.64 24.78
N THR A 36 3.80 -1.40 24.45
CA THR A 36 4.71 -0.24 24.51
C THR A 36 5.39 -0.06 25.87
N ALA A 37 4.69 -0.36 26.97
CA ALA A 37 5.22 -0.20 28.32
C ALA A 37 6.05 -1.40 28.82
N THR A 38 5.78 -2.60 28.32
CA THR A 38 6.36 -3.84 28.87
C THR A 38 7.41 -4.48 27.97
N ASP A 39 7.31 -4.27 26.66
CA ASP A 39 8.14 -4.89 25.63
C ASP A 39 8.22 -3.96 24.39
N PRO A 40 9.09 -2.94 24.44
CA PRO A 40 9.17 -1.94 23.38
C PRO A 40 9.67 -2.51 22.04
N ASP A 41 10.46 -3.59 22.07
CA ASP A 41 10.94 -4.23 20.84
C ASP A 41 9.79 -4.95 20.13
N ARG A 42 8.97 -5.73 20.85
CA ARG A 42 7.77 -6.31 20.23
C ARG A 42 6.73 -5.27 19.84
N ALA A 43 6.66 -4.12 20.53
CA ALA A 43 5.81 -3.02 20.10
C ALA A 43 6.23 -2.46 18.73
N ARG A 44 7.53 -2.36 18.46
CA ARG A 44 8.05 -1.97 17.13
C ARG A 44 7.70 -3.01 16.07
N GLU A 45 7.94 -4.30 16.35
CA GLU A 45 7.57 -5.38 15.42
C GLU A 45 6.07 -5.40 15.09
N ALA A 46 5.22 -5.13 16.08
CA ALA A 46 3.77 -5.03 15.88
C ALA A 46 3.42 -3.80 15.02
N THR A 47 4.10 -2.68 15.21
CA THR A 47 3.93 -1.47 14.38
C THR A 47 4.35 -1.72 12.92
N GLU A 48 5.47 -2.40 12.69
CA GLU A 48 5.93 -2.76 11.34
C GLU A 48 4.93 -3.69 10.61
N ARG A 49 4.34 -4.64 11.35
CA ARG A 49 3.26 -5.49 10.83
C ARG A 49 2.02 -4.66 10.48
N ALA A 50 1.61 -3.72 11.33
CA ALA A 50 0.51 -2.81 11.02
C ALA A 50 0.76 -2.00 9.75
N LEU A 51 1.96 -1.41 9.59
CA LEU A 51 2.35 -0.69 8.37
C LEU A 51 2.31 -1.59 7.13
N THR A 52 2.69 -2.86 7.26
CA THR A 52 2.60 -3.82 6.16
C THR A 52 1.16 -4.00 5.69
N TYR A 53 0.22 -4.21 6.62
CA TYR A 53 -1.20 -4.31 6.28
C TYR A 53 -1.78 -3.00 5.73
N GLN A 54 -1.35 -1.86 6.24
CA GLN A 54 -1.72 -0.55 5.71
C GLN A 54 -1.32 -0.39 4.23
N VAL A 55 -0.10 -0.78 3.86
CA VAL A 55 0.38 -0.75 2.47
C VAL A 55 -0.45 -1.68 1.59
N VAL A 56 -0.74 -2.90 2.06
CA VAL A 56 -1.61 -3.85 1.34
C VAL A 56 -3.00 -3.24 1.10
N ALA A 57 -3.62 -2.64 2.13
CA ALA A 57 -4.91 -1.98 1.99
C ALA A 57 -4.86 -0.83 0.97
N GLY A 58 -3.78 -0.04 0.94
CA GLY A 58 -3.56 1.02 -0.05
C GLY A 58 -3.47 0.49 -1.48
N VAL A 59 -2.68 -0.56 -1.71
CA VAL A 59 -2.57 -1.19 -3.04
C VAL A 59 -3.90 -1.75 -3.51
N LEU A 60 -4.64 -2.44 -2.64
CA LEU A 60 -5.97 -2.97 -2.99
C LEU A 60 -6.98 -1.85 -3.26
N THR A 61 -6.84 -0.72 -2.57
CA THR A 61 -7.65 0.48 -2.82
C THR A 61 -7.35 1.08 -4.19
N GLU A 62 -6.08 1.20 -4.57
CA GLU A 62 -5.66 1.65 -5.90
C GLU A 62 -6.17 0.71 -7.01
N ILE A 63 -6.17 -0.61 -6.79
CA ILE A 63 -6.74 -1.57 -7.74
C ILE A 63 -8.26 -1.38 -7.90
N ILE A 64 -8.98 -1.12 -6.80
CA ILE A 64 -10.43 -0.88 -6.81
C ILE A 64 -10.77 0.48 -7.44
N ALA A 65 -9.95 1.50 -7.16
CA ALA A 65 -10.17 2.89 -7.53
C ALA A 65 -8.84 3.52 -7.98
N PRO A 66 -8.45 3.35 -9.25
CA PRO A 66 -7.19 3.87 -9.77
C PRO A 66 -7.08 5.39 -9.64
N GLY A 67 -5.91 5.88 -9.25
CA GLY A 67 -5.62 7.29 -8.98
C GLY A 67 -6.03 7.77 -7.59
N SER A 68 -6.45 6.87 -6.70
CA SER A 68 -6.81 7.24 -5.32
C SER A 68 -5.58 7.54 -4.46
N HIS A 69 -4.43 6.97 -4.82
CA HIS A 69 -3.16 7.29 -4.19
C HIS A 69 -2.30 8.13 -5.15
N PRO A 70 -1.71 9.25 -4.70
CA PRO A 70 -0.65 9.88 -5.45
C PRO A 70 0.50 8.88 -5.53
N VAL A 71 0.69 8.28 -6.71
CA VAL A 71 1.94 7.59 -7.01
C VAL A 71 2.96 8.71 -7.07
N ASP A 72 3.77 8.86 -6.03
CA ASP A 72 4.96 9.71 -6.11
C ASP A 72 5.80 9.17 -7.27
N ALA A 73 5.69 9.80 -8.43
CA ALA A 73 6.55 9.59 -9.58
C ALA A 73 7.97 10.14 -9.31
N GLY A 74 8.46 9.99 -8.07
CA GLY A 74 9.73 10.50 -7.55
C GLY A 74 10.76 9.41 -7.32
N GLY A 75 10.64 8.28 -8.03
CA GLY A 75 11.53 7.13 -7.93
C GLY A 75 12.33 6.83 -9.19
N THR A 76 12.46 7.75 -10.15
CA THR A 76 13.32 7.57 -11.33
C THR A 76 13.79 8.90 -11.90
N GLY A 77 15.10 9.16 -11.78
CA GLY A 77 15.81 10.07 -12.68
C GLY A 77 16.32 11.38 -12.08
N ALA A 78 17.30 11.30 -11.17
CA ALA A 78 18.36 12.30 -11.17
C ALA A 78 19.14 12.16 -12.48
N ALA A 79 18.64 12.80 -13.54
CA ALA A 79 19.37 13.16 -14.74
C ALA A 79 18.62 14.33 -15.39
N THR A 80 18.72 15.50 -14.76
CA THR A 80 18.42 16.78 -15.41
C THR A 80 19.44 16.96 -16.54
N GLY A 81 19.17 16.35 -17.69
CA GLY A 81 19.82 16.65 -18.94
C GLY A 81 19.48 18.10 -19.29
N ALA A 82 20.46 18.97 -19.15
CA ALA A 82 20.37 20.37 -19.54
C ALA A 82 19.89 20.46 -21.01
N ALA A 83 18.71 21.05 -21.18
CA ALA A 83 18.18 21.42 -22.49
C ALA A 83 19.06 22.52 -23.11
N GLY A 84 20.06 22.10 -23.89
CA GLY A 84 20.81 22.97 -24.78
C GLY A 84 20.02 23.17 -26.07
N VAL A 85 19.32 24.30 -26.17
CA VAL A 85 18.73 24.80 -27.42
C VAL A 85 19.85 25.07 -28.43
N ARG A 86 19.76 24.50 -29.64
CA ARG A 86 20.40 25.07 -30.83
C ARG A 86 19.39 25.12 -31.96
N HIS A 87 18.97 26.34 -32.28
CA HIS A 87 18.42 26.69 -33.58
C HIS A 87 19.51 26.50 -34.64
N VAL A 88 19.18 25.78 -35.71
CA VAL A 88 19.93 25.83 -36.97
C VAL A 88 19.08 26.63 -37.95
N THR A 89 19.64 27.74 -38.38
CA THR A 89 19.21 28.57 -39.52
C THR A 89 19.50 27.87 -40.84
#